data_AF-A0A945YIG5-F1
#
_entry.id   AF-A0A945YIG5-F1
#
_cell.length_a   1.000
_cell.length_b   1.000
_cell.length_c   1.000
_cell.angle_alpha   90.00
_cell.angle_beta   90.00
_cell.angle_gamma   90.00
#
_symmetry.space_group_name_H-M   'P 1'
#
loop_
_entity.id
_entity.type
_entity.pdbx_description
1 polymer ?
#
loop_
_entity_poly.entity_id
_entity_poly.type
_entity_poly.pdbx_seq_one_letter_code
_entity_poly.pdbx_strand_id
1 'polypeptide(L)'
;VSSGGGFAGLPEPRGDNLAPLSVGYFGSLNFAKLHPAYVEFLSAVNLPTFKVRLIGDLLNREILERQSDDAGRSGMLEFRGYTTDVMAELRTINVMAYLLNPQHYGTAENALLEAMAMGIVPVVLDNPAENNIVEHQRTGFIVRNPNEFADAIEWLANNPKERSRMGMQAATSIRTRFTLERMEASFRTHYKEVMKKQKRLVQFQHIFGTTPEEWFLSCQAEPEIFREDGEICLPASSLSYFNLLEKTKGSVFHFLSHFPDATRLQAWAKKLESQK
;
A
#
# COMPACT_ATOMS: atom_id res chain seq x y z
N VAL A 1 -4.25 -2.76 -17.26
CA VAL A 1 -2.81 -2.41 -17.29
C VAL A 1 -2.12 -3.45 -16.42
N SER A 2 -1.05 -4.08 -16.90
CA SER A 2 -0.23 -4.97 -16.05
C SER A 2 1.09 -4.24 -15.81
N SER A 3 1.23 -3.59 -14.66
CA SER A 3 2.43 -2.84 -14.26
C SER A 3 3.71 -3.68 -14.27
N GLY A 4 3.60 -5.03 -14.25
CA GLY A 4 4.73 -5.95 -14.41
C GLY A 4 5.35 -5.96 -15.82
N GLY A 5 4.68 -5.37 -16.82
CA GLY A 5 5.15 -5.27 -18.20
C GLY A 5 5.68 -3.88 -18.61
N GLY A 6 5.89 -2.99 -17.63
CA GLY A 6 6.23 -1.57 -17.89
C GLY A 6 5.02 -0.69 -18.20
N PHE A 7 5.27 0.60 -18.45
CA PHE A 7 4.24 1.65 -18.45
C PHE A 7 3.94 2.24 -19.84
N ALA A 8 4.44 1.63 -20.92
CA ALA A 8 4.25 2.13 -22.28
C ALA A 8 2.76 2.21 -22.71
N GLY A 9 1.90 1.36 -22.13
CA GLY A 9 0.46 1.37 -22.38
C GLY A 9 -0.33 2.45 -21.62
N LEU A 10 0.30 3.16 -20.69
CA LEU A 10 -0.32 4.27 -19.96
C LEU A 10 -0.19 5.58 -20.73
N PRO A 11 -1.17 6.49 -20.66
CA PRO A 11 -1.07 7.81 -21.28
C PRO A 11 0.10 8.59 -20.71
N GLU A 12 0.81 9.33 -21.58
CA GLU A 12 1.82 10.30 -21.14
C GLU A 12 1.13 11.50 -20.45
N PRO A 13 1.70 12.02 -19.35
CA PRO A 13 1.21 13.24 -18.73
C PRO A 13 1.38 14.45 -19.65
N ARG A 14 0.53 15.46 -19.44
CA ARG A 14 0.63 16.75 -20.13
C ARG A 14 1.40 17.73 -19.26
N GLY A 15 2.45 18.34 -19.82
CA GLY A 15 3.39 19.23 -19.10
C GLY A 15 2.79 20.51 -18.53
N ASP A 16 1.59 20.91 -18.98
CA ASP A 16 0.93 22.18 -18.60
C ASP A 16 -0.40 21.96 -17.87
N ASN A 17 -0.52 20.88 -17.10
CA ASN A 17 -1.75 20.60 -16.37
C ASN A 17 -1.90 21.53 -15.14
N LEU A 18 -2.52 22.68 -15.37
CA LEU A 18 -2.83 23.69 -14.34
C LEU A 18 -4.24 23.51 -13.74
N ALA A 19 -4.87 22.35 -13.93
CA ALA A 19 -6.18 22.07 -13.33
C ALA A 19 -6.14 22.27 -11.81
N PRO A 20 -7.26 22.61 -11.16
CA PRO A 20 -7.34 22.69 -9.70
C PRO A 20 -6.86 21.41 -9.02
N LEU A 21 -6.43 21.53 -7.76
CA LEU A 21 -6.03 20.37 -6.96
C LEU A 21 -7.16 19.33 -6.94
N SER A 22 -6.81 18.08 -7.25
CA SER A 22 -7.73 16.94 -7.21
C SER A 22 -7.01 15.77 -6.59
N VAL A 23 -7.38 15.42 -5.35
CA VAL A 23 -6.68 14.42 -4.54
C VAL A 23 -7.45 13.10 -4.52
N GLY A 24 -6.73 12.00 -4.62
CA GLY A 24 -7.31 10.68 -4.45
C GLY A 24 -6.36 9.67 -3.82
N TYR A 25 -6.92 8.51 -3.52
CA TYR A 25 -6.24 7.30 -3.13
C TYR A 25 -6.70 6.19 -4.06
N PHE A 26 -5.76 5.36 -4.49
CA PHE A 26 -6.04 4.17 -5.28
C PHE A 26 -5.37 2.97 -4.63
N GLY A 27 -6.15 1.99 -4.20
CA GLY A 27 -5.65 0.84 -3.47
C GLY A 27 -6.69 0.17 -2.59
N SER A 28 -6.27 -0.75 -1.73
CA SER A 28 -7.17 -1.41 -0.79
C SER A 28 -7.45 -0.51 0.42
N LEU A 29 -8.72 -0.38 0.80
CA LEU A 29 -9.10 0.36 2.02
C LEU A 29 -8.98 -0.52 3.29
N ASN A 30 -8.44 -1.72 3.16
CA ASN A 30 -8.07 -2.55 4.28
C ASN A 30 -6.92 -1.91 5.08
N PHE A 31 -7.02 -1.88 6.40
CA PHE A 31 -6.03 -1.29 7.30
C PHE A 31 -4.71 -2.07 7.39
N ALA A 32 -4.62 -3.29 6.84
CA ALA A 32 -3.35 -3.94 6.56
C ALA A 32 -2.55 -3.23 5.43
N LYS A 33 -3.22 -2.38 4.64
CA LYS A 33 -2.61 -1.55 3.59
C LYS A 33 -2.78 -0.07 3.89
N LEU A 34 -3.99 0.44 4.03
CA LEU A 34 -4.28 1.85 4.34
C LEU A 34 -3.91 2.18 5.79
N HIS A 35 -3.36 3.37 6.04
CA HIS A 35 -3.09 3.80 7.41
C HIS A 35 -4.38 3.87 8.26
N PRO A 36 -4.47 3.27 9.46
CA PRO A 36 -5.70 3.31 10.27
C PRO A 36 -6.13 4.72 10.70
N ALA A 37 -5.16 5.62 10.87
CA ALA A 37 -5.39 7.04 11.12
C ALA A 37 -5.46 7.90 9.84
N TYR A 38 -5.82 7.32 8.68
CA TYR A 38 -5.85 8.05 7.40
C TYR A 38 -6.60 9.39 7.48
N VAL A 39 -7.75 9.38 8.16
CA VAL A 39 -8.59 10.59 8.33
C VAL A 39 -7.91 11.66 9.19
N GLU A 40 -7.07 11.29 10.16
CA GLU A 40 -6.30 12.25 10.97
C GLU A 40 -5.37 13.07 10.07
N PHE A 41 -4.64 12.40 9.17
CA PHE A 41 -3.79 13.07 8.18
C PHE A 41 -4.61 14.00 7.29
N LEU A 42 -5.73 13.52 6.75
CA LEU A 42 -6.57 14.34 5.87
C LEU A 42 -7.17 15.56 6.58
N SER A 43 -7.55 15.41 7.85
CA SER A 43 -8.21 16.46 8.63
C SER A 43 -7.27 17.63 8.99
N ALA A 44 -5.95 17.38 8.97
CA ALA A 44 -4.94 18.40 9.17
C ALA A 44 -4.84 19.40 8.00
N VAL A 45 -5.34 19.04 6.80
CA VAL A 45 -5.33 19.91 5.63
C VAL A 45 -6.30 21.09 5.82
N ASN A 46 -5.80 22.32 5.69
CA ASN A 46 -6.57 23.53 5.92
C ASN A 46 -7.07 24.18 4.63
N LEU A 47 -7.63 23.36 3.73
CA LEU A 47 -8.27 23.82 2.49
C LEU A 47 -9.81 23.69 2.61
N PRO A 48 -10.59 24.78 2.43
CA PRO A 48 -12.04 24.79 2.70
C PRO A 48 -12.87 23.76 1.92
N THR A 49 -12.39 23.33 0.74
CA THR A 49 -13.08 22.39 -0.15
C THR A 49 -12.31 21.08 -0.33
N PHE A 50 -11.42 20.76 0.61
CA PHE A 50 -10.61 19.56 0.55
C PHE A 50 -11.47 18.29 0.57
N LYS A 51 -11.30 17.46 -0.46
CA LYS A 51 -11.92 16.15 -0.57
C LYS A 51 -10.92 15.16 -1.16
N VAL A 52 -11.07 13.90 -0.79
CA VAL A 52 -10.24 12.80 -1.30
C VAL A 52 -11.12 11.74 -1.90
N ARG A 53 -10.86 11.39 -3.16
CA ARG A 53 -11.50 10.26 -3.83
C ARG A 53 -10.84 8.95 -3.42
N LEU A 54 -11.60 8.02 -2.85
CA LEU A 54 -11.14 6.70 -2.47
C LEU A 54 -11.57 5.69 -3.54
N ILE A 55 -10.62 5.23 -4.35
CA ILE A 55 -10.82 4.30 -5.46
C ILE A 55 -10.28 2.93 -5.04
N GLY A 56 -11.15 1.95 -4.82
CA GLY A 56 -10.77 0.69 -4.20
C GLY A 56 -11.94 -0.08 -3.60
N ASP A 57 -11.65 -1.12 -2.83
CA ASP A 57 -12.69 -1.81 -2.07
C ASP A 57 -13.38 -0.89 -1.04
N LEU A 58 -14.46 -1.36 -0.43
CA LEU A 58 -15.24 -0.59 0.55
C LEU A 58 -15.13 -1.18 1.97
N LEU A 59 -14.12 -2.01 2.24
CA LEU A 59 -14.08 -2.86 3.44
C LEU A 59 -14.19 -2.06 4.75
N ASN A 60 -13.50 -0.92 4.85
CA ASN A 60 -13.50 -0.08 6.05
C ASN A 60 -14.23 1.26 5.85
N ARG A 61 -15.17 1.33 4.89
CA ARG A 61 -15.91 2.56 4.57
C ARG A 61 -16.58 3.17 5.80
N GLU A 62 -17.37 2.37 6.54
CA GLU A 62 -18.13 2.86 7.70
C GLU A 62 -17.22 3.43 8.80
N ILE A 63 -16.07 2.79 9.03
CA ILE A 63 -15.08 3.25 10.02
C ILE A 63 -14.48 4.58 9.59
N LEU A 64 -14.08 4.69 8.31
CA LEU A 64 -13.51 5.92 7.75
C LEU A 64 -14.53 7.07 7.71
N GLU A 65 -15.80 6.80 7.37
CA GLU A 65 -16.88 7.79 7.42
C GLU A 65 -17.09 8.29 8.85
N ARG A 66 -17.18 7.39 9.83
CA ARG A 66 -17.30 7.76 11.25
C ARG A 66 -16.11 8.60 11.72
N GLN A 67 -14.88 8.20 11.41
CA GLN A 67 -13.69 9.00 11.74
C GLN A 67 -13.77 10.41 11.12
N SER A 68 -14.30 10.53 9.90
CA SER A 68 -14.47 11.82 9.21
C SER A 68 -15.52 12.69 9.89
N ASP A 69 -16.61 12.09 10.36
CA ASP A 69 -17.67 12.77 11.11
C ASP A 69 -17.18 13.22 12.50
N ASP A 70 -16.47 12.36 13.23
CA ASP A 70 -15.90 12.65 14.55
C ASP A 70 -14.85 13.79 14.47
N ALA A 71 -14.15 13.90 13.34
CA ALA A 71 -13.22 15.00 13.05
C ALA A 71 -13.91 16.31 12.60
N GLY A 72 -15.24 16.34 12.49
CA GLY A 72 -16.00 17.49 12.00
C GLY A 72 -15.81 17.77 10.50
N ARG A 73 -15.37 16.76 9.74
CA ARG A 73 -15.04 16.83 8.30
C ARG A 73 -15.99 15.93 7.48
N SER A 74 -17.27 15.89 7.82
CA SER A 74 -18.27 15.10 7.10
C SER A 74 -18.26 15.38 5.60
N GLY A 75 -18.25 14.32 4.78
CA GLY A 75 -18.21 14.43 3.32
C GLY A 75 -16.84 14.76 2.71
N MET A 76 -15.76 14.72 3.49
CA MET A 76 -14.38 14.82 3.01
C MET A 76 -13.97 13.62 2.13
N LEU A 77 -14.54 12.45 2.38
CA LEU A 77 -14.23 11.21 1.66
C LEU A 77 -15.27 10.92 0.57
N GLU A 78 -14.82 10.74 -0.67
CA GLU A 78 -15.67 10.31 -1.81
C GLU A 78 -15.32 8.85 -2.18
N PHE A 79 -16.13 7.89 -1.75
CA PHE A 79 -15.94 6.48 -2.06
C PHE A 79 -16.43 6.13 -3.47
N ARG A 80 -15.52 5.72 -4.35
CA ARG A 80 -15.81 5.33 -5.73
C ARG A 80 -16.10 3.83 -5.87
N GLY A 81 -15.61 3.03 -4.93
CA GLY A 81 -15.69 1.57 -5.00
C GLY A 81 -14.70 0.97 -5.99
N TYR A 82 -14.78 -0.35 -6.16
CA TYR A 82 -13.87 -1.09 -7.01
C TYR A 82 -14.18 -0.81 -8.50
N THR A 83 -13.14 -0.54 -9.28
CA THR A 83 -13.24 -0.34 -10.73
C THR A 83 -12.24 -1.22 -11.47
N THR A 84 -12.63 -1.68 -12.65
CA THR A 84 -11.73 -2.30 -13.62
C THR A 84 -11.11 -1.27 -14.58
N ASP A 85 -11.70 -0.07 -14.69
CA ASP A 85 -11.15 1.04 -15.48
C ASP A 85 -10.35 2.00 -14.60
N VAL A 86 -9.22 1.48 -14.10
CA VAL A 86 -8.28 2.21 -13.24
C VAL A 86 -7.79 3.48 -13.92
N MET A 87 -7.55 3.44 -15.22
CA MET A 87 -7.04 4.59 -15.96
C MET A 87 -8.04 5.75 -16.01
N ALA A 88 -9.33 5.47 -16.18
CA ALA A 88 -10.36 6.51 -16.17
C ALA A 88 -10.42 7.22 -14.81
N GLU A 89 -10.40 6.47 -13.70
CA GLU A 89 -10.43 7.05 -12.37
C GLU A 89 -9.13 7.82 -12.04
N LEU A 90 -7.95 7.29 -12.38
CA LEU A 90 -6.67 7.98 -12.17
C LEU A 90 -6.59 9.31 -12.94
N ARG A 91 -7.22 9.43 -14.11
CA ARG A 91 -7.29 10.71 -14.86
C ARG A 91 -8.07 11.81 -14.14
N THR A 92 -8.89 11.47 -13.15
CA THR A 92 -9.70 12.44 -12.40
C THR A 92 -8.91 13.13 -11.29
N ILE A 93 -7.72 12.63 -10.95
CA ILE A 93 -6.87 13.15 -9.88
C ILE A 93 -5.52 13.62 -10.43
N ASN A 94 -4.87 14.52 -9.69
CA ASN A 94 -3.53 15.00 -9.99
C ASN A 94 -2.56 14.91 -8.79
N VAL A 95 -3.08 14.58 -7.61
CA VAL A 95 -2.29 14.23 -6.42
C VAL A 95 -2.83 12.94 -5.81
N MET A 96 -1.91 12.05 -5.39
CA MET A 96 -2.25 10.78 -4.72
C MET A 96 -1.85 10.85 -3.25
N ALA A 97 -2.82 10.82 -2.34
CA ALA A 97 -2.60 10.73 -0.90
C ALA A 97 -2.41 9.26 -0.50
N TYR A 98 -1.20 8.73 -0.72
CA TYR A 98 -0.87 7.30 -0.59
C TYR A 98 -0.24 6.99 0.77
N LEU A 99 -1.05 7.14 1.82
CA LEU A 99 -0.64 6.94 3.21
C LEU A 99 -0.93 5.49 3.61
N LEU A 100 0.07 4.62 3.46
CA LEU A 100 -0.04 3.21 3.83
C LEU A 100 0.34 2.99 5.28
N ASN A 101 -0.27 1.98 5.91
CA ASN A 101 0.12 1.47 7.21
C ASN A 101 1.65 1.17 7.20
N PRO A 102 2.47 1.72 8.11
CA PRO A 102 3.92 1.47 8.20
C PRO A 102 4.33 -0.01 8.23
N GLN A 103 3.43 -0.90 8.63
CA GLN A 103 3.66 -2.34 8.68
C GLN A 103 2.95 -3.09 7.53
N HIS A 104 2.56 -2.39 6.46
CA HIS A 104 1.93 -3.01 5.29
C HIS A 104 2.82 -4.07 4.64
N TYR A 105 2.19 -5.12 4.08
CA TYR A 105 2.89 -6.20 3.34
C TYR A 105 3.33 -5.81 1.92
N GLY A 106 3.26 -4.53 1.57
CA GLY A 106 3.46 -4.05 0.21
C GLY A 106 4.92 -4.05 -0.23
N THR A 107 5.23 -4.63 -1.39
CA THR A 107 6.62 -4.80 -1.85
C THR A 107 6.94 -4.17 -3.21
N ALA A 108 5.93 -3.93 -4.05
CA ALA A 108 6.12 -3.40 -5.40
C ALA A 108 5.28 -2.14 -5.70
N GLU A 109 4.31 -1.82 -4.83
CA GLU A 109 3.42 -0.64 -4.91
C GLU A 109 2.97 -0.26 -6.33
N ASN A 110 2.37 -1.21 -7.04
CA ASN A 110 1.91 -1.04 -8.42
C ASN A 110 1.00 0.19 -8.60
N ALA A 111 0.07 0.43 -7.66
CA ALA A 111 -0.81 1.59 -7.68
C ALA A 111 -0.03 2.92 -7.67
N LEU A 112 1.01 3.02 -6.85
CA LEU A 112 1.89 4.17 -6.78
C LEU A 112 2.66 4.36 -8.10
N LEU A 113 3.22 3.28 -8.64
CA LEU A 113 3.95 3.32 -9.91
C LEU A 113 3.05 3.73 -11.08
N GLU A 114 1.84 3.18 -11.19
CA GLU A 114 0.87 3.51 -12.22
C GLU A 114 0.44 4.98 -12.15
N ALA A 115 0.16 5.49 -10.94
CA ALA A 115 -0.21 6.88 -10.73
C ALA A 115 0.93 7.83 -11.14
N MET A 116 2.14 7.56 -10.65
CA MET A 116 3.32 8.35 -10.99
C MET A 116 3.64 8.31 -12.49
N ALA A 117 3.50 7.16 -13.15
CA ALA A 117 3.69 7.03 -14.61
C ALA A 117 2.68 7.84 -15.44
N MET A 118 1.52 8.18 -14.87
CA MET A 118 0.52 9.09 -15.43
C MET A 118 0.72 10.56 -15.02
N GLY A 119 1.81 10.86 -14.29
CA GLY A 119 2.15 12.20 -13.81
C GLY A 119 1.34 12.69 -12.62
N ILE A 120 0.70 11.79 -11.87
CA ILE A 120 0.05 12.11 -10.59
C ILE A 120 1.14 12.24 -9.53
N VAL A 121 1.12 13.34 -8.78
CA VAL A 121 2.12 13.59 -7.74
C VAL A 121 1.75 12.81 -6.47
N PRO A 122 2.59 11.90 -5.99
CA PRO A 122 2.31 11.16 -4.77
C PRO A 122 2.74 11.96 -3.53
N VAL A 123 1.94 11.86 -2.47
CA VAL A 123 2.31 12.20 -1.09
C VAL A 123 2.22 10.90 -0.29
N VAL A 124 3.38 10.38 0.11
CA VAL A 124 3.53 9.05 0.73
C VAL A 124 4.05 9.16 2.15
N LEU A 125 3.75 8.16 2.99
CA LEU A 125 4.41 8.03 4.29
C LEU A 125 5.87 7.58 4.12
N ASP A 126 6.71 7.93 5.10
CA ASP A 126 8.14 7.54 5.22
C ASP A 126 8.31 6.03 5.50
N ASN A 127 7.80 5.22 4.57
CA ASN A 127 7.82 3.77 4.60
C ASN A 127 8.93 3.25 3.65
N PRO A 128 9.55 2.08 3.94
CA PRO A 128 10.67 1.60 3.15
C PRO A 128 10.37 1.40 1.66
N ALA A 129 9.20 0.86 1.28
CA ALA A 129 8.86 0.60 -0.11
C ALA A 129 8.70 1.90 -0.91
N GLU A 130 7.96 2.85 -0.35
CA GLU A 130 7.65 4.15 -0.93
C GLU A 130 8.92 5.00 -1.08
N ASN A 131 9.83 4.96 -0.11
CA ASN A 131 11.12 5.65 -0.15
C ASN A 131 12.04 5.15 -1.27
N ASN A 132 11.89 3.90 -1.72
CA ASN A 132 12.64 3.38 -2.86
C ASN A 132 12.07 3.87 -4.20
N ILE A 133 10.83 4.38 -4.22
CA ILE A 133 10.12 4.78 -5.44
C ILE A 133 10.12 6.31 -5.58
N VAL A 134 9.77 7.03 -4.51
CA VAL A 134 9.59 8.48 -4.48
C VAL A 134 10.88 9.19 -4.06
N GLU A 135 11.22 10.26 -4.78
CA GLU A 135 12.32 11.15 -4.45
C GLU A 135 11.72 12.44 -3.88
N HIS A 136 11.89 12.65 -2.57
CA HIS A 136 11.29 13.76 -1.83
C HIS A 136 11.53 15.12 -2.53
N GLN A 137 10.45 15.91 -2.69
CA GLN A 137 10.39 17.21 -3.38
C GLN A 137 10.81 17.22 -4.86
N ARG A 138 11.15 16.07 -5.45
CA ARG A 138 11.47 15.95 -6.88
C ARG A 138 10.41 15.17 -7.66
N THR A 139 9.99 14.02 -7.17
CA THR A 139 8.95 13.19 -7.83
C THR A 139 7.70 13.00 -6.98
N GLY A 140 7.66 13.63 -5.80
CA GLY A 140 6.56 13.57 -4.84
C GLY A 140 6.99 14.08 -3.47
N PHE A 141 6.15 13.90 -2.47
CA PHE A 141 6.45 14.20 -1.07
C PHE A 141 6.49 12.92 -0.24
N ILE A 142 7.47 12.84 0.64
CA ILE A 142 7.57 11.82 1.70
C ILE A 142 7.31 12.55 3.01
N VAL A 143 6.33 12.11 3.78
CA VAL A 143 5.85 12.77 5.01
C VAL A 143 5.82 11.79 6.18
N ARG A 144 5.88 12.31 7.41
CA ARG A 144 5.92 11.47 8.63
C ARG A 144 4.70 11.61 9.52
N ASN A 145 3.98 12.72 9.42
CA ASN A 145 2.91 13.09 10.34
C ASN A 145 1.83 13.93 9.65
N PRO A 146 0.66 14.13 10.30
CA PRO A 146 -0.43 14.91 9.72
C PRO A 146 -0.06 16.33 9.28
N ASN A 147 0.82 17.02 10.01
CA ASN A 147 1.23 18.38 9.67
C ASN A 147 2.07 18.41 8.39
N GLU A 148 3.07 17.53 8.26
CA GLU A 148 3.86 17.42 7.03
C GLU A 148 3.00 17.05 5.82
N PHE A 149 1.98 16.20 6.01
CA PHE A 149 1.01 15.90 4.97
C PHE A 149 0.20 17.13 4.57
N ALA A 150 -0.32 17.89 5.54
CA ALA A 150 -1.06 19.11 5.29
C ALA A 150 -0.22 20.14 4.52
N ASP A 151 1.01 20.40 4.98
CA ASP A 151 1.95 21.32 4.35
C ASP A 151 2.22 20.94 2.88
N ALA A 152 2.43 19.64 2.61
CA ALA A 152 2.65 19.14 1.26
C ALA A 152 1.42 19.35 0.36
N ILE A 153 0.22 19.02 0.84
CA ILE A 153 -1.03 19.18 0.09
C ILE A 153 -1.31 20.67 -0.19
N GLU A 154 -1.15 21.53 0.79
CA GLU A 154 -1.36 22.98 0.66
C GLU A 154 -0.34 23.62 -0.29
N TRP A 155 0.94 23.22 -0.20
CA TRP A 155 1.96 23.66 -1.14
C TRP A 155 1.62 23.23 -2.57
N LEU A 156 1.20 21.97 -2.77
CA LEU A 156 0.78 21.48 -4.08
C LEU A 156 -0.44 22.22 -4.61
N ALA A 157 -1.38 22.62 -3.75
CA ALA A 157 -2.54 23.42 -4.13
C ALA A 157 -2.14 24.80 -4.66
N ASN A 158 -1.24 25.47 -3.93
CA ASN A 158 -0.80 26.84 -4.20
C ASN A 158 0.23 26.95 -5.33
N ASN A 159 0.88 25.84 -5.73
CA ASN A 159 1.93 25.84 -6.74
C ASN A 159 1.58 24.91 -7.93
N PRO A 160 0.53 25.20 -8.72
CA PRO A 160 0.07 24.31 -9.80
C PRO A 160 1.12 24.07 -10.89
N LYS A 161 1.96 25.06 -11.20
CA LYS A 161 3.08 24.90 -12.15
C LYS A 161 4.13 23.91 -11.62
N GLU A 162 4.51 24.05 -10.36
CA GLU A 162 5.46 23.14 -9.73
C GLU A 162 4.89 21.74 -9.56
N ARG A 163 3.60 21.60 -9.21
CA ARG A 163 2.90 20.31 -9.20
C ARG A 163 2.94 19.64 -10.57
N SER A 164 2.64 20.37 -11.66
CA SER A 164 2.73 19.84 -13.02
C SER A 164 4.16 19.40 -13.36
N ARG A 165 5.15 20.24 -13.05
CA ARG A 165 6.58 19.91 -13.23
C ARG A 165 7.00 18.66 -12.46
N MET A 166 6.58 18.54 -11.20
CA MET A 166 6.85 17.39 -10.34
C MET A 166 6.19 16.12 -10.89
N GLY A 167 4.96 16.21 -11.37
CA GLY A 167 4.27 15.10 -12.05
C GLY A 167 5.02 14.62 -13.29
N MET A 168 5.53 15.53 -14.12
CA MET A 168 6.38 15.17 -15.28
C MET A 168 7.68 14.48 -14.86
N GLN A 169 8.30 14.94 -13.76
CA GLN A 169 9.50 14.31 -13.20
C GLN A 169 9.20 12.92 -12.64
N ALA A 170 8.06 12.73 -11.97
CA ALA A 170 7.59 11.44 -11.50
C ALA A 170 7.39 10.46 -12.66
N ALA A 171 6.67 10.86 -13.70
CA ALA A 171 6.41 10.01 -14.86
C ALA A 171 7.69 9.62 -15.59
N THR A 172 8.59 10.57 -15.82
CA THR A 172 9.91 10.30 -16.40
C THR A 172 10.70 9.31 -15.54
N SER A 173 10.73 9.50 -14.21
CA SER A 173 11.44 8.60 -13.31
C SER A 173 10.90 7.18 -13.37
N ILE A 174 9.58 7.00 -13.29
CA ILE A 174 8.97 5.66 -13.32
C ILE A 174 9.15 4.98 -14.68
N ARG A 175 8.83 5.69 -15.77
CA ARG A 175 8.92 5.15 -17.13
C ARG A 175 10.34 4.80 -17.55
N THR A 176 11.36 5.41 -16.95
CA THR A 176 12.76 5.09 -17.27
C THR A 176 13.35 4.01 -16.37
N ARG A 177 12.93 3.94 -15.09
CA ARG A 177 13.47 2.99 -14.12
C ARG A 177 12.81 1.61 -14.21
N PHE A 178 11.50 1.58 -14.43
CA PHE A 178 10.68 0.36 -14.34
C PHE A 178 10.17 -0.05 -15.73
N THR A 179 11.10 -0.39 -16.62
CA THR A 179 10.77 -0.93 -17.95
C THR A 179 10.84 -2.45 -17.97
N LEU A 180 10.09 -3.05 -18.88
CA LEU A 180 10.12 -4.51 -19.10
C LEU A 180 11.53 -4.98 -19.44
N GLU A 181 12.25 -4.24 -20.30
CA GLU A 181 13.60 -4.58 -20.74
C GLU A 181 14.59 -4.56 -19.57
N ARG A 182 14.48 -3.59 -18.67
CA ARG A 182 15.33 -3.52 -17.47
C ARG A 182 15.04 -4.66 -16.51
N MET A 183 13.75 -4.95 -16.26
CA MET A 183 13.35 -6.07 -15.41
C MET A 183 13.82 -7.40 -15.99
N GLU A 184 13.60 -7.63 -17.28
CA GLU A 184 13.99 -8.84 -18.01
C GLU A 184 15.51 -9.03 -18.01
N ALA A 185 16.28 -7.98 -18.31
CA ALA A 185 17.74 -8.01 -18.24
C ALA A 185 18.25 -8.31 -16.81
N SER A 186 17.62 -7.73 -15.79
CA SER A 186 17.94 -8.00 -14.38
C SER A 186 17.66 -9.46 -14.01
N PHE A 187 16.46 -9.97 -14.28
CA PHE A 187 16.11 -11.39 -14.03
C PHE A 187 17.05 -12.34 -14.77
N ARG A 188 17.30 -12.08 -16.06
CA ARG A 188 18.21 -12.89 -16.89
C ARG A 188 19.62 -12.95 -16.31
N THR A 189 20.13 -11.84 -15.79
CA THR A 189 21.45 -11.77 -15.15
C THR A 189 21.47 -12.62 -13.88
N HIS A 190 20.50 -12.45 -12.99
CA HIS A 190 20.43 -13.21 -11.74
C HIS A 190 20.23 -14.70 -12.00
N TYR A 191 19.41 -15.09 -12.99
CA TYR A 191 19.23 -16.48 -13.36
C TYR A 191 20.52 -17.10 -13.89
N LYS A 192 21.26 -16.39 -14.76
CA LYS A 192 22.58 -16.87 -15.22
C LYS A 192 23.55 -17.09 -14.06
N GLU A 193 23.58 -16.19 -13.08
CA GLU A 193 24.44 -16.33 -11.92
C GLU A 193 24.02 -17.47 -10.99
N VAL A 194 22.71 -17.63 -10.73
CA VAL A 194 22.19 -18.73 -9.91
C VAL A 194 22.43 -20.09 -10.57
N MET A 195 22.27 -20.18 -11.90
CA MET A 195 22.48 -21.41 -12.65
C MET A 195 23.95 -21.88 -12.66
N LYS A 196 24.92 -21.00 -12.39
CA LYS A 196 26.33 -21.36 -12.21
C LYS A 196 26.64 -21.95 -10.82
N LYS A 197 25.78 -21.73 -9.83
CA LYS A 197 25.99 -22.24 -8.47
C LYS A 197 25.78 -23.75 -8.44
N GLN A 198 26.55 -24.45 -7.62
CA GLN A 198 26.33 -25.88 -7.38
C GLN A 198 24.92 -26.11 -6.82
N LYS A 199 24.23 -27.12 -7.34
CA LYS A 199 22.93 -27.54 -6.81
C LYS A 199 23.12 -28.02 -5.38
N ARG A 200 22.25 -27.56 -4.49
CA ARG A 200 22.24 -27.95 -3.08
C ARG A 200 20.88 -28.56 -2.77
N LEU A 201 20.88 -29.66 -2.03
CA LEU A 201 19.67 -30.18 -1.42
C LEU A 201 19.29 -29.22 -0.29
N VAL A 202 18.08 -28.66 -0.35
CA VAL A 202 17.55 -27.80 0.72
C VAL A 202 16.52 -28.61 1.49
N GLN A 203 16.82 -28.87 2.77
CA GLN A 203 15.90 -29.54 3.69
C GLN A 203 14.92 -28.50 4.24
N PHE A 204 13.86 -28.22 3.48
CA PHE A 204 12.87 -27.19 3.83
C PHE A 204 12.20 -27.43 5.19
N GLN A 205 12.09 -28.68 5.62
CA GLN A 205 11.62 -29.04 6.95
C GLN A 205 12.44 -28.42 8.10
N HIS A 206 13.73 -28.15 7.90
CA HIS A 206 14.57 -27.48 8.91
C HIS A 206 14.37 -25.96 8.92
N ILE A 207 13.76 -25.40 7.88
CA ILE A 207 13.52 -23.96 7.75
C ILE A 207 12.10 -23.64 8.20
N PHE A 208 11.13 -24.40 7.69
CA PHE A 208 9.71 -24.12 7.89
C PHE A 208 9.06 -25.05 8.92
N GLY A 209 9.66 -26.20 9.24
CA GLY A 209 9.02 -27.25 10.04
C GLY A 209 8.28 -28.29 9.19
N THR A 210 7.56 -29.18 9.85
CA THR A 210 6.86 -30.32 9.24
C THR A 210 5.33 -30.24 9.36
N THR A 211 4.81 -29.32 10.17
CA THR A 211 3.38 -29.12 10.39
C THR A 211 2.90 -27.78 9.83
N PRO A 212 1.60 -27.66 9.46
CA PRO A 212 1.01 -26.39 9.02
C PRO A 212 1.22 -25.23 10.00
N GLU A 213 1.18 -25.52 11.30
CA GLU A 213 1.45 -24.53 12.35
C GLU A 213 2.88 -24.03 12.33
N GLU A 214 3.86 -24.93 12.20
CA GLU A 214 5.26 -24.52 12.10
C GLU A 214 5.51 -23.71 10.83
N TRP A 215 4.91 -24.11 9.70
CA TRP A 215 4.98 -23.34 8.45
C TRP A 215 4.43 -21.93 8.66
N PHE A 216 3.27 -21.81 9.30
CA PHE A 216 2.67 -20.53 9.62
C PHE A 216 3.57 -19.68 10.52
N LEU A 217 4.04 -20.23 11.64
CA LEU A 217 4.91 -19.56 12.62
C LEU A 217 6.23 -19.11 11.99
N SER A 218 6.82 -19.93 11.11
CA SER A 218 8.08 -19.60 10.41
C SER A 218 7.96 -18.40 9.46
N CYS A 219 6.74 -18.02 9.09
CA CYS A 219 6.45 -16.86 8.26
C CYS A 219 6.07 -15.61 9.07
N GLN A 220 5.94 -15.70 10.40
CA GLN A 220 5.57 -14.56 11.23
C GLN A 220 6.79 -13.77 11.68
N ALA A 221 6.65 -12.44 11.74
CA ALA A 221 7.68 -11.57 12.33
C ALA A 221 7.76 -11.74 13.85
N GLU A 222 6.62 -11.99 14.50
CA GLU A 222 6.45 -12.14 15.95
C GLU A 222 5.72 -13.47 16.24
N PRO A 223 6.37 -14.63 16.03
CA PRO A 223 5.73 -15.95 16.21
C PRO A 223 5.24 -16.19 17.65
N GLU A 224 5.84 -15.54 18.64
CA GLU A 224 5.48 -15.61 20.06
C GLU A 224 4.06 -15.13 20.39
N ILE A 225 3.42 -14.38 19.48
CA ILE A 225 2.00 -14.03 19.58
C ILE A 225 1.15 -15.31 19.67
N PHE A 226 1.55 -16.38 18.98
CA PHE A 226 0.79 -17.61 18.82
C PHE A 226 1.34 -18.70 19.73
N ARG A 227 0.66 -18.94 20.86
CA ARG A 227 1.15 -19.84 21.91
C ARG A 227 0.76 -21.29 21.63
N GLU A 228 1.59 -22.21 22.12
CA GLU A 228 1.37 -23.66 21.95
C GLU A 228 0.07 -24.16 22.59
N ASP A 229 -0.42 -23.49 23.64
CA ASP A 229 -1.68 -23.78 24.32
C ASP A 229 -2.93 -23.30 23.55
N GLY A 230 -2.74 -22.69 22.37
CA GLY A 230 -3.81 -22.17 21.53
C GLY A 230 -4.28 -20.76 21.91
N GLU A 231 -3.66 -20.14 22.91
CA GLU A 231 -3.89 -18.73 23.22
C GLU A 231 -3.12 -17.80 22.27
N ILE A 232 -3.57 -16.55 22.18
CA ILE A 232 -2.85 -15.48 21.48
C ILE A 232 -2.51 -14.35 22.46
N CYS A 233 -1.31 -13.79 22.32
CA CYS A 233 -0.88 -12.61 23.07
C CYS A 233 -0.62 -11.46 22.10
N LEU A 234 -1.65 -10.66 21.83
CA LEU A 234 -1.50 -9.51 20.95
C LEU A 234 -0.74 -8.38 21.64
N PRO A 235 0.24 -7.75 20.97
CA PRO A 235 0.82 -6.52 21.46
C PRO A 235 -0.25 -5.41 21.45
N ALA A 236 -0.34 -4.66 22.56
CA ALA A 236 -1.30 -3.56 22.67
C ALA A 236 -1.08 -2.55 21.54
N SER A 237 -2.14 -2.24 20.80
CA SER A 237 -2.19 -1.17 19.78
C SER A 237 -1.13 -1.25 18.66
N SER A 238 -0.70 -2.45 18.27
CA SER A 238 0.22 -2.57 17.11
C SER A 238 -0.54 -2.45 15.79
N LEU A 239 0.02 -1.68 14.84
CA LEU A 239 -0.46 -1.61 13.47
C LEU A 239 -0.37 -2.96 12.73
N SER A 240 0.43 -3.90 13.25
CA SER A 240 0.64 -5.24 12.70
C SER A 240 -0.57 -6.13 12.93
N TYR A 241 -1.43 -5.77 13.89
CA TYR A 241 -2.67 -6.48 14.16
C TYR A 241 -3.53 -6.63 12.90
N PHE A 242 -3.63 -5.58 12.08
CA PHE A 242 -4.42 -5.63 10.86
C PHE A 242 -3.91 -6.66 9.86
N ASN A 243 -2.59 -6.93 9.82
CA ASN A 243 -2.02 -7.97 8.98
C ASN A 243 -2.42 -9.38 9.45
N LEU A 244 -2.55 -9.58 10.76
CA LEU A 244 -2.98 -10.86 11.34
C LEU A 244 -4.43 -11.20 11.00
N LEU A 245 -5.24 -10.20 10.66
CA LEU A 245 -6.65 -10.35 10.27
C LEU A 245 -6.87 -10.56 8.77
N GLU A 246 -5.81 -10.53 7.96
CA GLU A 246 -5.91 -10.76 6.52
C GLU A 246 -6.57 -12.12 6.23
N LYS A 247 -7.33 -12.24 5.14
CA LYS A 247 -7.92 -13.54 4.75
C LYS A 247 -7.13 -14.26 3.67
N THR A 248 -6.27 -13.53 2.96
CA THR A 248 -5.61 -14.03 1.74
C THR A 248 -4.10 -13.79 1.72
N LYS A 249 -3.52 -13.28 2.82
CA LYS A 249 -2.14 -12.76 2.87
C LYS A 249 -1.41 -13.21 4.15
N GLY A 250 -1.02 -14.49 4.18
CA GLY A 250 -0.04 -14.99 5.16
C GLY A 250 -0.47 -15.03 6.64
N SER A 251 -1.73 -14.71 6.93
CA SER A 251 -2.32 -14.80 8.26
C SER A 251 -2.73 -16.23 8.64
N VAL A 252 -3.13 -16.42 9.91
CA VAL A 252 -3.67 -17.71 10.37
C VAL A 252 -4.92 -18.11 9.60
N PHE A 253 -5.78 -17.15 9.21
CA PHE A 253 -6.99 -17.40 8.43
C PHE A 253 -6.66 -17.91 7.03
N HIS A 254 -5.62 -17.32 6.41
CA HIS A 254 -5.16 -17.75 5.10
C HIS A 254 -4.60 -19.17 5.16
N PHE A 255 -3.73 -19.48 6.14
CA PHE A 255 -3.21 -20.84 6.32
C PHE A 255 -4.33 -21.84 6.61
N LEU A 256 -5.26 -21.51 7.50
CA LEU A 256 -6.39 -22.38 7.85
C LEU A 256 -7.28 -22.72 6.64
N SER A 257 -7.41 -21.80 5.66
CA SER A 257 -8.15 -22.07 4.42
C SER A 257 -7.54 -23.19 3.56
N HIS A 258 -6.24 -23.43 3.68
CA HIS A 258 -5.52 -24.51 2.99
C HIS A 258 -5.33 -25.76 3.87
N PHE A 259 -5.35 -25.59 5.20
CA PHE A 259 -5.13 -26.64 6.19
C PHE A 259 -6.29 -26.69 7.21
N PRO A 260 -7.52 -27.04 6.77
CA PRO A 260 -8.71 -26.91 7.60
C PRO A 260 -8.69 -27.81 8.84
N ASP A 261 -7.97 -28.92 8.81
CA ASP A 261 -7.90 -29.89 9.90
C ASP A 261 -6.84 -29.54 10.98
N ALA A 262 -6.07 -28.45 10.79
CA ALA A 262 -5.03 -28.02 11.72
C ALA A 262 -5.64 -27.39 12.99
N THR A 263 -5.70 -28.15 14.07
CA THR A 263 -6.45 -27.79 15.29
C THR A 263 -5.91 -26.54 15.99
N ARG A 264 -4.59 -26.30 15.96
CA ARG A 264 -4.02 -25.09 16.58
C ARG A 264 -4.25 -23.85 15.72
N LEU A 265 -4.18 -23.97 14.38
CA LEU A 265 -4.57 -22.89 13.48
C LEU A 265 -6.04 -22.48 13.72
N GLN A 266 -6.95 -23.46 13.89
CA GLN A 266 -8.34 -23.20 14.25
C GLN A 266 -8.47 -22.45 15.59
N ALA A 267 -7.74 -22.88 16.61
CA ALA A 267 -7.77 -22.23 17.93
C ALA A 267 -7.31 -20.77 17.86
N TRP A 268 -6.17 -20.51 17.22
CA TRP A 268 -5.63 -19.17 17.04
C TRP A 268 -6.54 -18.27 16.20
N ALA A 269 -7.11 -18.79 15.10
CA ALA A 269 -8.06 -18.05 14.27
C ALA A 269 -9.32 -17.65 15.06
N LYS A 270 -9.88 -18.57 15.85
CA LYS A 270 -11.04 -18.30 16.70
C LYS A 270 -10.74 -17.24 17.76
N LYS A 271 -9.55 -17.28 18.37
CA LYS A 271 -9.13 -16.27 19.35
C LYS A 271 -8.97 -14.90 18.71
N LEU A 272 -8.33 -14.81 17.54
CA LEU A 272 -8.18 -13.56 16.80
C LEU A 272 -9.55 -12.95 16.41
N GLU A 273 -10.49 -13.77 15.95
CA GLU A 273 -11.85 -13.30 15.64
C GLU A 273 -12.58 -12.76 16.87
N SER A 274 -12.39 -13.38 18.04
CA SER A 274 -13.03 -12.93 19.29
C SER A 274 -12.51 -11.60 19.85
N GLN A 275 -11.40 -11.08 19.31
CA GLN A 275 -10.78 -9.82 19.73
C GLN A 275 -11.05 -8.66 18.74
N LYS A 276 -11.89 -8.89 17.72
CA LYS A 276 -12.33 -7.89 16.74
C LYS A 276 -13.51 -7.07 17.25
#